data_AF-A0A842Q1V8-F1
#
_entry.id   AF-A0A842Q1V8-F1
#
_cell.length_a   1.000
_cell.length_b   1.000
_cell.length_c   1.000
_cell.angle_alpha   90.00
_cell.angle_beta   90.00
_cell.angle_gamma   90.00
#
_symmetry.space_group_name_H-M   'P 1'
#
loop_
_entity.id
_entity.type
_entity.pdbx_description
1 polymer ?
#
loop_
_entity_poly.entity_id
_entity_poly.type
_entity_poly.pdbx_seq_one_letter_code
_entity_poly.pdbx_strand_id
1 'polypeptide(L)'
;MSLFPNEDILTKEIESWKSFVVSLSSSEDRDLFSDMLNDCYKYATAINAKGEPFPTEPLIMALLLSQQKMIDWLTKQISKYELLDSNKKAKSSKEEEQQLG
;
A
#
# COMPACT_ATOMS: atom_id res chain seq x y z
N MET A 1 -21.68 -12.67 17.07
CA MET A 1 -21.27 -11.25 17.08
C MET A 1 -21.20 -10.81 18.54
N SER A 2 -20.03 -10.35 19.00
CA SER A 2 -19.81 -9.97 20.41
C SER A 2 -20.28 -8.55 20.68
N LEU A 3 -20.86 -8.35 21.86
CA LEU A 3 -21.55 -7.14 22.35
C LEU A 3 -20.66 -6.27 23.28
N PHE A 4 -19.35 -6.54 23.34
CA PHE A 4 -18.37 -5.72 24.06
C PHE A 4 -17.21 -5.34 23.11
N PRO A 5 -17.09 -4.05 22.72
CA PRO A 5 -16.16 -3.55 21.70
C PRO A 5 -14.75 -3.27 22.25
N ASN A 6 -14.29 -4.05 23.23
CA ASN A 6 -12.99 -3.80 23.85
C ASN A 6 -11.91 -4.58 23.12
N GLU A 7 -11.40 -3.88 22.12
CA GLU A 7 -10.16 -4.07 21.37
C GLU A 7 -10.18 -5.24 20.38
N ASP A 8 -10.49 -4.87 19.14
CA ASP A 8 -10.21 -5.67 17.96
C ASP A 8 -8.73 -6.13 17.99
N ILE A 9 -8.43 -7.35 17.54
CA ILE A 9 -7.09 -7.97 17.61
C ILE A 9 -6.04 -7.04 16.96
N LEU A 10 -6.40 -6.38 15.87
CA LEU A 10 -5.59 -5.37 15.20
C LEU A 10 -5.32 -4.16 16.11
N THR A 11 -6.31 -3.66 16.85
CA THR A 11 -6.12 -2.54 17.78
C THR A 11 -5.09 -2.88 18.86
N LYS A 12 -5.18 -4.07 19.46
CA LYS A 12 -4.19 -4.53 20.47
C LYS A 12 -2.80 -4.68 19.87
N GLU A 13 -2.73 -5.25 18.68
CA GLU A 13 -1.48 -5.42 17.97
C GLU A 13 -0.84 -4.06 17.68
N ILE A 14 -1.58 -3.11 17.08
CA ILE A 14 -1.09 -1.74 16.82
C ILE A 14 -0.61 -1.06 18.10
N GLU A 15 -1.34 -1.20 19.20
CA GLU A 15 -0.95 -0.65 20.50
C GLU A 15 0.40 -1.20 20.98
N SER A 16 0.65 -2.50 20.76
CA SER A 16 1.92 -3.14 21.14
C SER A 16 3.13 -2.56 20.40
N TRP A 17 2.93 -2.02 19.21
CA TRP A 17 3.98 -1.40 18.39
C TRP A 17 4.32 0.05 18.81
N LYS A 18 3.60 0.67 19.76
CA LYS A 18 3.89 2.04 20.20
C LYS A 18 5.31 2.23 20.73
N SER A 19 5.84 1.24 21.45
CA SER A 19 7.21 1.30 21.98
C SER A 19 8.26 1.33 20.87
N PHE A 20 8.00 0.62 19.77
CA PHE A 20 8.83 0.65 18.56
C PHE A 20 8.78 2.04 17.92
N VAL A 21 7.59 2.61 17.74
CA VAL A 21 7.41 3.97 17.19
C VAL A 21 8.18 5.00 18.01
N VAL A 22 8.00 5.02 19.33
CA VAL A 22 8.69 5.97 20.22
C VAL A 22 10.22 5.83 20.16
N SER A 23 10.72 4.65 19.79
CA SER A 23 12.16 4.36 19.69
C SER A 23 12.78 4.77 18.34
N LEU A 24 11.97 5.13 17.33
CA LEU A 24 12.48 5.66 16.05
C LEU A 24 13.09 7.06 16.26
N SER A 25 14.22 7.35 15.61
CA SER A 25 14.95 8.61 15.81
C SER A 25 14.32 9.82 15.09
N SER A 26 13.77 9.60 13.91
CA SER A 26 13.14 10.65 13.09
C SER A 26 11.66 10.80 13.46
N SER A 27 11.17 12.03 13.59
CA SER A 27 9.73 12.28 13.71
C SER A 27 8.98 11.85 12.45
N GLU A 28 9.59 12.02 11.27
CA GLU A 28 9.01 11.60 9.99
C GLU A 28 8.83 10.08 9.94
N ASP A 29 9.82 9.30 10.41
CA ASP A 29 9.70 7.84 10.45
C ASP A 29 8.61 7.39 11.42
N ARG A 30 8.42 8.11 12.53
CA ARG A 30 7.36 7.83 13.51
C ARG A 30 5.98 8.04 12.92
N ASP A 31 5.78 9.18 12.26
CA ASP A 31 4.51 9.53 11.64
C ASP A 31 4.20 8.55 10.51
N LEU A 32 5.17 8.29 9.62
CA LEU A 32 5.02 7.34 8.52
C LEU A 32 4.70 5.92 9.00
N PHE A 33 5.39 5.44 10.04
CA PHE A 33 5.13 4.11 10.59
C PHE A 33 3.74 4.02 11.25
N SER A 34 3.33 5.08 11.95
CA SER A 34 2.00 5.15 12.58
C SER A 34 0.90 5.15 11.53
N ASP A 35 1.07 5.93 10.46
CA ASP A 35 0.15 5.96 9.32
C ASP A 35 0.08 4.58 8.64
N MET A 36 1.22 3.93 8.43
CA MET A 36 1.31 2.58 7.87
C MET A 36 0.51 1.55 8.70
N LEU A 37 0.61 1.59 10.03
CA LEU A 37 -0.16 0.72 10.91
C LEU A 37 -1.66 1.03 10.89
N ASN A 38 -2.03 2.31 10.95
CA ASN A 38 -3.43 2.75 10.88
C ASN A 38 -4.08 2.37 9.54
N ASP A 39 -3.32 2.39 8.46
CA ASP A 39 -3.77 1.97 7.14
C ASP A 39 -4.25 0.51 7.11
N CYS A 40 -3.78 -0.34 8.03
CA CYS A 40 -4.21 -1.74 8.12
C CYS A 40 -5.64 -1.92 8.61
N TYR A 41 -6.29 -0.88 9.17
CA TYR A 41 -7.71 -0.94 9.52
C TYR A 41 -8.61 -1.24 8.31
N LYS A 42 -8.18 -0.93 7.09
CA LYS A 42 -8.89 -1.34 5.86
C LYS A 42 -8.99 -2.86 5.66
N TYR A 43 -8.17 -3.63 6.38
CA TYR A 43 -8.17 -5.09 6.39
C TYR A 43 -8.56 -5.68 7.75
N ALA A 44 -9.10 -4.89 8.68
CA ALA A 44 -9.43 -5.32 10.04
C ALA A 44 -10.26 -6.61 10.06
N THR A 45 -11.27 -6.74 9.19
CA THR A 45 -12.07 -7.96 9.10
C THR A 45 -11.24 -9.21 8.76
N ALA A 46 -10.30 -9.09 7.80
CA ALA A 46 -9.46 -10.21 7.39
C ALA A 46 -8.41 -10.55 8.45
N ILE A 47 -7.84 -9.53 9.10
CA ILE A 47 -6.88 -9.68 10.19
C ILE A 47 -7.54 -10.38 11.39
N ASN A 48 -8.72 -9.90 11.79
CA ASN A 48 -9.47 -10.45 12.92
C ASN A 48 -10.02 -11.85 12.65
N ALA A 49 -10.28 -12.21 11.39
CA ALA A 49 -10.71 -13.56 11.02
C ALA A 49 -9.63 -14.62 11.26
N LYS A 50 -8.34 -14.24 11.29
CA LYS A 50 -7.24 -15.19 11.52
C LYS A 50 -7.14 -15.62 13.00
N GLY A 51 -7.50 -14.75 13.95
CA GLY A 51 -7.48 -15.05 15.39
C GLY A 51 -6.11 -14.91 16.09
N GLU A 52 -6.08 -15.19 17.40
CA GLU A 52 -4.99 -14.88 18.34
C GLU A 52 -4.13 -16.10 18.77
N PRO A 53 -3.29 -16.64 17.89
CA PRO A 53 -1.95 -16.96 18.42
C PRO A 53 -0.87 -16.07 17.83
N PHE A 54 -1.07 -15.56 16.61
CA PHE A 54 -0.07 -14.76 15.89
C PHE A 54 -0.73 -13.60 15.13
N PRO A 55 -1.12 -12.52 15.84
CA PRO A 55 -1.78 -11.35 15.25
C PRO A 55 -0.84 -10.48 14.39
N THR A 56 0.47 -10.59 14.61
CA THR A 56 1.48 -9.88 13.83
C THR A 56 1.54 -10.35 12.37
N GLU A 57 1.41 -11.66 12.11
CA GLU A 57 1.48 -12.20 10.74
C GLU A 57 0.39 -11.64 9.80
N PRO A 58 -0.92 -11.62 10.14
CA PRO A 58 -1.93 -11.03 9.27
C PRO A 58 -1.75 -9.51 9.12
N LEU A 59 -1.24 -8.82 10.14
CA LEU A 59 -0.85 -7.41 10.04
C LEU A 59 0.27 -7.22 9.00
N ILE A 60 1.36 -7.99 9.10
CA ILE A 60 2.46 -7.96 8.11
C ILE A 60 1.94 -8.30 6.70
N MET A 61 1.08 -9.30 6.57
CA MET A 61 0.48 -9.65 5.28
C MET A 61 -0.39 -8.53 4.69
N ALA A 62 -1.13 -7.80 5.54
CA ALA A 62 -1.92 -6.63 5.14
C ALA A 62 -1.03 -5.45 4.67
N LEU A 63 0.12 -5.25 5.32
CA LEU A 63 1.13 -4.29 4.92
C LEU A 63 1.74 -4.65 3.57
N LEU A 64 2.22 -5.88 3.42
CA LEU A 64 2.78 -6.40 2.16
C LEU A 64 1.77 -6.31 1.02
N LEU A 65 0.49 -6.64 1.26
CA LEU A 65 -0.57 -6.51 0.28
C LEU A 65 -0.78 -5.05 -0.13
N SER A 66 -0.75 -4.11 0.81
CA SER A 66 -0.86 -2.67 0.50
C SER A 66 0.28 -2.20 -0.42
N GLN A 67 1.50 -2.60 -0.09
CA GLN A 67 2.68 -2.28 -0.87
C GLN A 67 2.62 -2.92 -2.26
N GLN A 68 2.22 -4.20 -2.36
CA GLN A 68 2.07 -4.88 -3.64
C GLN A 68 1.02 -4.24 -4.54
N LYS A 69 -0.09 -3.72 -3.98
CA LYS A 69 -1.10 -2.97 -4.74
C LYS A 69 -0.56 -1.64 -5.28
N MET A 70 0.28 -0.95 -4.50
CA MET A 70 0.95 0.26 -4.95
C MET A 70 1.94 -0.03 -6.08
N ILE A 71 2.75 -1.08 -5.93
CA ILE A 71 3.70 -1.54 -6.96
C ILE A 71 2.96 -1.88 -8.25
N ASP A 72 1.93 -2.73 -8.19
CA ASP A 72 1.12 -3.11 -9.36
C ASP A 72 0.48 -1.88 -10.04
N TRP A 73 -0.02 -0.92 -9.26
CA TRP A 73 -0.56 0.33 -9.79
C TRP A 73 0.52 1.16 -10.51
N LEU A 74 1.69 1.35 -9.89
CA LEU A 74 2.80 2.10 -10.48
C LEU A 74 3.30 1.44 -11.77
N THR A 75 3.49 0.11 -11.76
CA THR A 75 3.89 -0.66 -12.95
C THR A 75 2.90 -0.43 -14.10
N LYS A 76 1.59 -0.49 -13.83
CA LYS A 76 0.56 -0.21 -14.84
C LYS A 76 0.61 1.21 -15.37
N GLN A 77 0.89 2.20 -14.52
CA GLN A 77 1.06 3.59 -14.98
C GLN A 77 2.29 3.73 -15.89
N ILE A 78 3.43 3.16 -15.51
CA ILE A 78 4.66 3.20 -16.31
C ILE A 78 4.42 2.60 -17.70
N SER A 79 3.86 1.38 -17.78
CA SER A 79 3.56 0.73 -19.06
C SER A 79 2.59 1.56 -19.92
N LYS A 80 1.60 2.20 -19.30
CA LYS A 80 0.68 3.10 -20.01
C LYS A 80 1.41 4.30 -20.61
N TYR A 81 2.34 4.91 -19.87
CA TYR A 81 3.12 6.04 -20.36
C TYR A 81 4.08 5.64 -21.50
N GLU A 82 4.72 4.48 -21.42
CA GLU A 82 5.57 3.95 -22.50
C GLU A 82 4.79 3.70 -23.80
N LEU A 83 3.57 3.18 -23.68
CA LEU A 83 2.66 3.01 -24.82
C LEU A 83 2.21 4.36 -25.42
N LEU A 84 2.02 5.38 -24.59
CA LEU A 84 1.64 6.71 -25.07
C LEU A 84 2.82 7.42 -25.77
N ASP A 85 4.03 7.27 -25.26
CA ASP A 85 5.24 7.84 -25.88
C ASP A 85 5.54 7.22 -27.24
N SER A 86 5.48 5.89 -27.34
CA SER A 86 5.68 5.17 -28.60
C SER A 86 4.63 5.53 -29.66
N ASN A 87 3.36 5.66 -29.27
CA ASN A 87 2.29 6.08 -30.18
C ASN A 87 2.43 7.54 -30.65
N LYS A 88 2.94 8.46 -29.81
CA LYS A 88 3.22 9.84 -30.22
C LYS A 88 4.35 9.91 -31.23
N LYS A 89 5.45 9.19 -30.99
CA LYS A 89 6.58 9.09 -31.93
C LYS A 89 6.13 8.52 -33.29
N ALA A 90 5.37 7.43 -33.28
CA ALA A 90 4.87 6.81 -34.51
C ALA A 90 3.91 7.70 -35.31
N LYS A 91 3.17 8.62 -34.65
CA LYS A 91 2.33 9.60 -35.34
C LYS A 91 3.14 10.74 -35.96
N SER A 92 4.13 11.27 -35.22
CA SER A 92 5.05 12.30 -35.72
C SER A 92 5.78 11.87 -36.98
N SER A 93 6.31 10.64 -37.01
CA SER A 93 7.03 10.13 -38.18
C SER A 93 6.14 9.95 -39.41
N LYS A 94 4.87 9.57 -39.22
CA LYS A 94 3.91 9.41 -40.32
C LYS A 94 3.42 10.75 -40.90
N GLU A 95 3.34 11.79 -40.08
CA GLU A 95 2.98 13.14 -40.51
C GLU A 95 4.12 13.83 -41.28
N GLU A 96 5.39 13.55 -40.91
CA GLU A 96 6.57 14.03 -41.64
C GLU A 96 6.71 13.36 -43.02
N GLU A 97 6.47 12.05 -43.13
CA GLU A 97 6.50 11.31 -44.40
C GLU A 97 5.43 11.79 -45.40
N GLN A 98 4.28 12.28 -44.93
CA GLN A 98 3.19 12.78 -45.79
C GLN A 98 3.39 14.22 -46.28
N GLN A 99 4.30 14.99 -45.68
CA GLN A 99 4.59 16.38 -46.11
C GLN A 99 5.76 16.47 -47.11
N LEU A 100 6.54 15.39 -47.26
CA LEU A 100 7.73 15.32 -48.12
C LEU A 100 7.48 14.61 -49.47
N GLY A 101 6.26 14.14 -49.73
CA GLY A 101 5.82 13.54 -51.00
C GLY A 101 4.81 14.41 -51.72
#